data_AF-A0A416E7F1-F1
#
_entry.id   AF-A0A416E7F1-F1
#
_cell.length_a   1.000
_cell.length_b   1.000
_cell.length_c   1.000
_cell.angle_alpha   90.00
_cell.angle_beta   90.00
_cell.angle_gamma   90.00
#
_symmetry.space_group_name_H-M   'P 1'
#
loop_
_entity.id
_entity.type
_entity.pdbx_description
1 polymer ?
#
loop_
_entity_poly.entity_id
_entity_poly.type
_entity_poly.pdbx_seq_one_letter_code
_entity_poly.pdbx_strand_id
1 'polypeptide(L)'
;MNIASIYLCGDEEKRRRITEKIDNLLNNKKDFYGFDKSNSDAPPNAYAKEGRANPKGISYLYTAKDIKTAILEMRPQMQKMYNIATIEIIRDAKIFDFTYSPEKIKEDEYSIVADLHRISEEFSKPNFGDQIEYAPTQFLCEYIKRLGFDGIKFKSAVSATGTNVLLFDVNAKTRVYDITGSKVYTVNTLDIDISQVMPMENEDKEQPQMLFICYPKCSTCQKAKKWLDEHNIKYTERHIVEVNPTYDELKEWYGKSGLTLKKFFNTSGLLYKEMQLKDKLPTMSEEEQIQLLATNGMLVKRPLVVNGDTVLVGFKEAEWAEKLN
;
A
#
# COMPACT_ATOMS: atom_id res chain seq x y z
N MET A 1 -20.38 -26.46 -22.65
CA MET A 1 -21.28 -25.30 -22.51
C MET A 1 -20.77 -24.21 -23.44
N ASN A 2 -21.66 -23.66 -24.26
CA ASN A 2 -21.36 -22.94 -25.50
C ASN A 2 -20.49 -21.69 -25.33
N ILE A 3 -19.68 -21.49 -26.37
CA ILE A 3 -18.68 -20.45 -26.63
C ILE A 3 -19.28 -19.05 -26.42
N ALA A 4 -18.57 -18.19 -25.67
CA ALA A 4 -18.91 -16.78 -25.53
C ALA A 4 -18.91 -16.09 -26.90
N SER A 5 -20.08 -15.76 -27.42
CA SER A 5 -20.22 -14.90 -28.59
C SER A 5 -20.00 -13.45 -28.15
N ILE A 6 -18.77 -12.96 -28.28
CA ILE A 6 -18.50 -11.53 -28.18
C ILE A 6 -18.99 -10.87 -29.48
N TYR A 7 -20.14 -10.20 -29.43
CA TYR A 7 -20.61 -9.32 -30.50
C TYR A 7 -19.84 -8.00 -30.45
N LEU A 8 -18.78 -7.88 -31.25
CA LEU A 8 -18.15 -6.60 -31.56
C LEU A 8 -18.84 -6.04 -32.81
N CYS A 9 -19.80 -5.14 -32.64
CA CYS A 9 -20.32 -4.35 -33.75
C CYS A 9 -19.25 -3.37 -34.24
N GLY A 10 -18.96 -3.40 -35.55
CA GLY A 10 -18.45 -2.23 -36.28
C GLY A 10 -17.07 -2.32 -36.93
N ASP A 11 -16.28 -3.38 -36.71
CA ASP A 11 -14.95 -3.49 -37.34
C ASP A 11 -14.57 -4.97 -37.58
N GLU A 12 -14.77 -5.42 -38.83
CA GLU A 12 -14.49 -6.80 -39.23
C GLU A 12 -13.00 -7.17 -39.11
N GLU A 13 -12.08 -6.23 -39.35
CA GLU A 13 -10.64 -6.49 -39.19
C GLU A 13 -10.27 -6.70 -37.73
N LYS A 14 -10.84 -5.89 -36.83
CA LYS A 14 -10.61 -6.03 -35.39
C LYS A 14 -11.17 -7.35 -34.86
N ARG A 15 -12.35 -7.75 -35.33
CA ARG A 15 -12.93 -9.06 -35.01
C ARG A 15 -12.04 -10.20 -35.49
N ARG A 16 -11.56 -10.15 -36.74
CA ARG A 16 -10.65 -11.15 -37.31
C ARG A 16 -9.35 -11.27 -36.52
N ARG A 17 -8.71 -10.14 -36.19
CA ARG A 17 -7.49 -10.11 -35.38
C ARG A 17 -7.68 -10.70 -33.98
N ILE A 18 -8.81 -10.44 -33.33
CA ILE A 18 -9.10 -10.97 -32.00
C ILE A 18 -9.36 -12.48 -32.08
N THR A 19 -10.15 -12.94 -33.05
CA THR A 19 -10.39 -14.37 -33.27
C THR A 19 -9.10 -15.11 -33.59
N GLU A 20 -8.25 -14.60 -34.49
CA GLU A 20 -6.94 -15.18 -34.80
C GLU A 20 -6.02 -15.23 -33.57
N LYS A 21 -6.08 -14.23 -32.67
CA LYS A 21 -5.33 -14.25 -31.40
C LYS A 21 -5.88 -15.29 -30.43
N ILE A 22 -7.20 -15.41 -30.33
CA ILE A 22 -7.86 -16.42 -29.49
C ILE A 22 -7.54 -17.82 -30.02
N ASP A 23 -7.68 -18.06 -31.31
CA ASP A 23 -7.38 -19.34 -31.94
C ASP A 23 -5.89 -19.68 -31.80
N ASN A 24 -4.98 -18.72 -31.97
CA ASN A 24 -3.56 -18.94 -31.68
C ASN A 24 -3.30 -19.22 -30.20
N LEU A 25 -4.00 -18.57 -29.27
CA LEU A 25 -3.88 -18.84 -27.82
C LEU A 25 -4.42 -20.22 -27.44
N LEU A 26 -5.50 -20.67 -28.09
CA LEU A 26 -6.10 -21.97 -27.88
C LEU A 26 -5.26 -23.08 -28.54
N ASN A 27 -4.73 -22.86 -29.75
CA ASN A 27 -3.97 -23.84 -30.52
C ASN A 27 -2.48 -23.91 -30.14
N ASN A 28 -1.85 -22.82 -29.65
CA ASN A 28 -0.48 -22.83 -29.13
C ASN A 28 -0.37 -23.14 -27.63
N LYS A 29 -1.47 -23.51 -26.97
CA LYS A 29 -1.37 -24.19 -25.67
C LYS A 29 -0.73 -25.56 -25.95
N LYS A 30 0.60 -25.62 -25.93
CA LYS A 30 1.27 -26.85 -25.52
C LYS A 30 0.71 -27.16 -24.14
N ASP A 31 -0.10 -28.20 -24.07
CA ASP A 31 -0.56 -28.74 -22.79
C ASP A 31 0.69 -28.96 -21.93
N PHE A 32 0.78 -28.24 -20.82
CA PHE A 32 1.88 -28.41 -19.88
C PHE A 32 1.63 -29.70 -19.11
N TYR A 33 2.28 -30.78 -19.54
CA TYR A 33 2.19 -32.11 -18.92
C TYR A 33 3.14 -32.28 -17.71
N GLY A 34 3.81 -31.21 -17.27
CA GLY A 34 4.84 -31.27 -16.25
C GLY A 34 6.23 -31.61 -16.80
N PHE A 35 7.18 -31.79 -15.88
CA PHE A 35 8.53 -32.22 -16.18
C PHE A 35 8.73 -33.64 -15.68
N ASP A 36 9.51 -34.45 -16.38
CA ASP A 36 9.97 -35.74 -15.87
C ASP A 36 11.09 -35.54 -14.82
N LYS A 37 11.58 -36.64 -14.24
CA LYS A 37 12.65 -36.61 -13.24
C LYS A 37 13.90 -35.88 -13.75
N SER A 38 14.31 -36.15 -14.99
CA SER A 38 15.50 -35.54 -15.61
C SER A 38 15.38 -34.03 -15.82
N ASN A 39 14.16 -33.53 -15.97
CA ASN A 39 13.87 -32.12 -16.22
C ASN A 39 13.37 -31.36 -14.97
N SER A 40 13.35 -32.00 -13.80
CA SER A 40 12.85 -31.39 -12.56
C SER A 40 13.95 -31.02 -11.56
N ASP A 41 15.20 -30.99 -12.01
CA ASP A 41 16.36 -30.62 -11.19
C ASP A 41 16.55 -29.11 -11.11
N ALA A 42 17.57 -28.68 -10.37
CA ALA A 42 17.99 -27.30 -10.30
C ALA A 42 18.21 -26.72 -11.72
N PRO A 43 17.90 -25.43 -11.94
CA PRO A 43 18.04 -24.83 -13.26
C PRO A 43 19.49 -24.93 -13.74
N PRO A 44 19.76 -25.18 -15.02
CA PRO A 44 21.12 -25.08 -15.55
C PRO A 44 21.71 -23.69 -15.27
N ASN A 45 23.03 -23.60 -15.06
CA ASN A 45 23.72 -22.33 -14.73
C ASN A 45 23.33 -21.16 -15.66
N ALA A 46 23.15 -21.42 -16.96
CA ALA A 46 22.74 -20.41 -17.93
C ALA A 46 21.36 -19.77 -17.65
N TYR A 47 20.48 -20.47 -16.94
CA TYR A 47 19.14 -20.02 -16.56
C TYR A 47 19.00 -19.73 -15.06
N ALA A 48 20.06 -19.92 -14.28
CA ALA A 48 20.09 -19.65 -12.86
C ALA A 48 19.99 -18.14 -12.60
N LYS A 49 18.80 -17.72 -12.18
CA LYS A 49 18.54 -16.35 -11.75
C LYS A 49 19.24 -16.09 -10.42
N GLU A 50 19.53 -14.83 -10.17
CA GLU A 50 20.00 -14.37 -8.87
C GLU A 50 18.93 -14.59 -7.80
N GLY A 51 19.37 -15.08 -6.64
CA GLY A 51 18.53 -15.29 -5.46
C GLY A 51 19.23 -14.90 -4.17
N ARG A 52 18.55 -15.07 -3.04
CA ARG A 52 19.10 -14.75 -1.71
C ARG A 52 20.38 -15.54 -1.40
N ALA A 53 20.44 -16.79 -1.84
CA ALA A 53 21.58 -17.67 -1.56
C ALA A 53 22.59 -17.76 -2.71
N ASN A 54 22.18 -17.55 -3.96
CA ASN A 54 23.02 -17.76 -5.13
C ASN A 54 23.15 -16.48 -5.99
N PRO A 55 24.37 -16.11 -6.40
CA PRO A 55 24.57 -15.13 -7.46
C PRO A 55 23.99 -15.60 -8.80
N LYS A 56 23.74 -14.66 -9.72
CA LYS A 56 23.36 -14.99 -11.10
C LYS A 56 24.36 -15.95 -11.73
N GLY A 57 23.88 -17.01 -12.37
CA GLY A 57 24.73 -18.00 -13.04
C GLY A 57 25.22 -19.14 -12.15
N ILE A 58 25.01 -19.08 -10.83
CA ILE A 58 25.30 -20.17 -9.89
C ILE A 58 24.00 -20.91 -9.60
N SER A 59 23.93 -22.19 -9.95
CA SER A 59 22.75 -23.02 -9.71
C SER A 59 22.80 -23.69 -8.34
N TYR A 60 21.76 -23.46 -7.53
CA TYR A 60 21.43 -24.19 -6.31
C TYR A 60 20.03 -24.78 -6.42
N LEU A 61 19.81 -25.89 -5.73
CA LEU A 61 18.50 -26.51 -5.68
C LEU A 61 17.69 -25.95 -4.51
N TYR A 62 16.67 -25.16 -4.81
CA TYR A 62 15.71 -24.65 -3.83
C TYR A 62 14.56 -25.65 -3.67
N THR A 63 14.28 -26.06 -2.43
CA THR A 63 13.26 -27.06 -2.10
C THR A 63 12.50 -26.67 -0.85
N ALA A 64 11.37 -27.34 -0.60
CA ALA A 64 10.65 -27.24 0.65
C ALA A 64 10.33 -28.63 1.20
N LYS A 65 10.12 -28.73 2.52
CA LYS A 65 9.80 -29.98 3.21
C LYS A 65 8.39 -30.52 2.91
N ASP A 66 7.51 -29.69 2.36
CA ASP A 66 6.13 -30.06 2.06
C ASP A 66 5.64 -29.39 0.77
N ILE A 67 4.66 -30.02 0.14
CA ILE A 67 4.11 -29.61 -1.17
C ILE A 67 3.47 -28.22 -1.10
N LYS A 68 2.78 -27.91 0.01
CA LYS A 68 2.09 -26.63 0.18
C LYS A 68 3.10 -25.49 0.16
N THR A 69 4.17 -25.60 0.95
CA THR A 69 5.25 -24.62 0.99
C THR A 69 5.92 -24.47 -0.38
N ALA A 70 6.27 -25.58 -1.05
CA ALA A 70 6.88 -25.54 -2.38
C ALA A 70 6.02 -24.77 -3.41
N ILE A 71 4.70 -25.03 -3.41
CA ILE A 71 3.76 -24.34 -4.30
C ILE A 71 3.65 -22.85 -3.94
N LEU A 72 3.56 -22.50 -2.65
CA LEU A 72 3.45 -21.11 -2.20
C LEU A 72 4.67 -20.26 -2.58
N GLU A 73 5.88 -20.83 -2.53
CA GLU A 73 7.12 -20.16 -2.94
C GLU A 73 7.13 -19.80 -4.44
N MET A 74 6.39 -20.55 -5.27
CA MET A 74 6.21 -20.25 -6.70
C MET A 74 5.21 -19.11 -6.97
N ARG A 75 4.60 -18.52 -5.92
CA ARG A 75 3.53 -17.50 -6.00
C ARG A 75 2.36 -17.98 -6.86
N PRO A 76 1.60 -18.95 -6.37
CA PRO A 76 0.65 -19.67 -7.18
C PRO A 76 -0.56 -18.80 -7.55
N GLN A 77 -0.99 -18.91 -8.79
CA GLN A 77 -2.30 -18.52 -9.29
C GLN A 77 -3.27 -19.71 -9.21
N MET A 78 -4.54 -19.43 -8.88
CA MET A 78 -5.62 -20.42 -8.88
C MET A 78 -5.81 -21.04 -10.26
N GLN A 79 -6.20 -22.32 -10.29
CA GLN A 79 -6.48 -23.10 -11.51
C GLN A 79 -5.30 -23.25 -12.48
N LYS A 80 -4.09 -22.85 -12.08
CA LYS A 80 -2.84 -23.16 -12.80
C LYS A 80 -2.26 -24.48 -12.30
N MET A 81 -1.51 -25.13 -13.20
CA MET A 81 -0.80 -26.37 -12.94
C MET A 81 0.65 -26.10 -12.52
N TYR A 82 1.14 -26.85 -11.55
CA TYR A 82 2.50 -26.77 -10.98
C TYR A 82 3.12 -28.16 -10.99
N ASN A 83 4.34 -28.27 -11.52
CA ASN A 83 5.10 -29.51 -11.43
C ASN A 83 5.89 -29.53 -10.13
N ILE A 84 5.68 -30.55 -9.30
CA ILE A 84 6.39 -30.75 -8.04
C ILE A 84 7.19 -32.04 -8.12
N ALA A 85 8.51 -31.91 -7.93
CA ALA A 85 9.41 -33.04 -7.82
C ALA A 85 9.63 -33.44 -6.37
N THR A 86 9.66 -34.76 -6.14
CA THR A 86 10.03 -35.35 -4.86
C THR A 86 11.53 -35.59 -4.85
N ILE A 87 12.18 -35.09 -3.81
CA ILE A 87 13.63 -35.16 -3.63
C ILE A 87 13.92 -35.95 -2.37
N GLU A 88 14.85 -36.90 -2.48
CA GLU A 88 15.32 -37.70 -1.35
C GLU A 88 16.82 -37.50 -1.16
N ILE A 89 17.23 -37.39 0.10
CA ILE A 89 18.64 -37.36 0.48
C ILE A 89 19.15 -38.80 0.49
N ILE A 90 20.11 -39.11 -0.39
CA ILE A 90 20.57 -40.48 -0.68
C ILE A 90 21.90 -40.82 0.00
N ARG A 91 22.49 -39.89 0.74
CA ARG A 91 23.74 -40.04 1.50
C ARG A 91 23.77 -39.04 2.66
N ASP A 92 24.68 -39.21 3.61
CA ASP A 92 24.82 -38.27 4.72
C ASP A 92 25.05 -36.84 4.21
N ALA A 93 24.18 -35.92 4.64
CA ALA A 93 24.18 -34.53 4.21
C ALA A 93 24.28 -33.60 5.43
N LYS A 94 25.25 -32.70 5.41
CA LYS A 94 25.47 -31.72 6.47
C LYS A 94 24.72 -30.43 6.13
N ILE A 95 23.59 -30.21 6.79
CA ILE A 95 22.72 -29.04 6.55
C ILE A 95 22.88 -28.02 7.68
N PHE A 96 23.20 -26.78 7.33
CA PHE A 96 23.26 -25.68 8.29
C PHE A 96 21.84 -25.20 8.61
N ASP A 97 21.51 -25.10 9.90
CA ASP A 97 20.14 -24.89 10.35
C ASP A 97 19.90 -23.45 10.84
N PHE A 98 19.28 -22.62 9.99
CA PHE A 98 18.80 -21.28 10.36
C PHE A 98 17.42 -21.30 11.03
N THR A 99 16.79 -22.46 11.24
CA THR A 99 15.48 -22.55 11.94
C THR A 99 15.61 -22.59 13.46
N TYR A 100 16.84 -22.55 13.98
CA TYR A 100 17.12 -22.58 15.42
C TYR A 100 16.42 -21.43 16.16
N SER A 101 15.69 -21.77 17.23
CA SER A 101 14.90 -20.81 18.02
C SER A 101 15.67 -20.34 19.26
N PRO A 102 15.53 -19.07 19.66
CA PRO A 102 16.18 -18.53 20.86
C PRO A 102 15.80 -19.20 22.19
N GLU A 103 14.74 -19.99 22.23
CA GLU A 103 14.28 -20.66 23.46
C GLU A 103 15.21 -21.78 23.96
N LYS A 104 16.20 -22.20 23.14
CA LYS A 104 17.11 -23.31 23.46
C LYS A 104 18.54 -22.86 23.80
N ILE A 105 18.78 -21.56 23.95
CA ILE A 105 20.12 -20.99 24.09
C ILE A 105 20.59 -21.03 25.54
N LYS A 106 21.89 -21.29 25.75
CA LYS A 106 22.57 -21.07 27.04
C LYS A 106 22.90 -19.58 27.23
N GLU A 107 23.01 -19.13 28.47
CA GLU A 107 23.16 -17.71 28.83
C GLU A 107 24.40 -17.00 28.22
N ASP A 108 25.39 -17.75 27.77
CA ASP A 108 26.63 -17.30 27.14
C ASP A 108 26.57 -17.21 25.60
N GLU A 109 25.53 -17.72 24.95
CA GLU A 109 25.41 -17.80 23.48
C GLU A 109 24.45 -16.74 22.88
N TYR A 110 23.85 -15.87 23.71
CA TYR A 110 22.79 -14.93 23.31
C TYR A 110 23.18 -14.00 22.14
N SER A 111 24.41 -13.47 22.10
CA SER A 111 24.81 -12.54 21.03
C SER A 111 24.91 -13.24 19.67
N ILE A 112 25.48 -14.45 19.65
CA ILE A 112 25.63 -15.25 18.43
C ILE A 112 24.26 -15.64 17.89
N VAL A 113 23.33 -16.00 18.78
CA VAL A 113 22.01 -16.45 18.34
C VAL A 113 21.12 -15.28 17.92
N ALA A 114 21.24 -14.10 18.53
CA ALA A 114 20.58 -12.90 18.04
C ALA A 114 21.01 -12.57 16.59
N ASP A 115 22.30 -12.70 16.29
CA ASP A 115 22.81 -12.46 14.93
C ASP A 115 22.36 -13.56 13.95
N LEU A 116 22.37 -14.84 14.35
CA LEU A 116 21.83 -15.93 13.54
C LEU A 116 20.31 -15.77 13.29
N HIS A 117 19.56 -15.27 14.26
CA HIS A 117 18.14 -14.99 14.10
C HIS A 117 17.91 -13.90 13.05
N ARG A 118 18.63 -12.79 13.14
CA ARG A 118 18.57 -11.71 12.13
C ARG A 118 18.90 -12.21 10.74
N ILE A 119 19.95 -13.03 10.62
CA ILE A 119 20.32 -13.67 9.34
C ILE A 119 19.19 -14.57 8.82
N SER A 120 18.57 -15.37 9.69
CA SER A 120 17.43 -16.22 9.34
C SER A 120 16.23 -15.41 8.83
N GLU A 121 15.95 -14.27 9.46
CA GLU A 121 14.94 -13.32 9.00
C GLU A 121 15.27 -12.78 7.61
N GLU A 122 16.54 -12.47 7.32
CA GLU A 122 16.94 -12.06 5.96
C GLU A 122 16.70 -13.14 4.91
N PHE A 123 16.86 -14.43 5.23
CA PHE A 123 16.49 -15.51 4.31
C PHE A 123 14.96 -15.67 4.16
N SER A 124 14.20 -15.29 5.19
CA SER A 124 12.76 -15.52 5.30
C SER A 124 11.89 -14.29 4.96
N LYS A 125 12.49 -13.15 4.58
CA LYS A 125 11.73 -11.97 4.16
C LYS A 125 11.05 -12.23 2.79
N PRO A 126 9.82 -11.76 2.55
CA PRO A 126 9.27 -11.72 1.19
C PRO A 126 9.99 -10.65 0.35
N ASN A 127 10.18 -10.90 -0.95
CA ASN A 127 10.70 -9.89 -1.89
C ASN A 127 9.56 -9.29 -2.73
N PHE A 128 9.28 -7.99 -2.54
CA PHE A 128 8.22 -7.27 -3.25
C PHE A 128 8.70 -6.49 -4.49
N GLY A 129 9.93 -6.69 -4.95
CA GLY A 129 10.47 -6.07 -6.18
C GLY A 129 11.41 -4.90 -5.95
N ASP A 130 11.74 -4.57 -4.70
CA ASP A 130 12.77 -3.59 -4.36
C ASP A 130 14.18 -4.09 -4.72
N GLN A 131 15.12 -3.16 -4.89
CA GLN A 131 16.55 -3.46 -5.03
C GLN A 131 17.08 -4.00 -3.70
N ILE A 132 16.89 -5.30 -3.45
CA ILE A 132 17.46 -6.00 -2.30
C ILE A 132 18.94 -6.24 -2.58
N GLU A 133 19.79 -5.80 -1.66
CA GLU A 133 21.21 -6.12 -1.66
C GLU A 133 21.40 -7.58 -1.18
N TYR A 134 21.47 -8.53 -2.11
CA TYR A 134 21.65 -9.96 -1.81
C TYR A 134 23.09 -10.35 -1.45
N ALA A 135 24.04 -9.42 -1.58
CA ALA A 135 25.46 -9.70 -1.40
C ALA A 135 25.80 -10.32 -0.03
N PRO A 136 25.23 -9.88 1.11
CA PRO A 136 25.55 -10.48 2.41
C PRO A 136 25.08 -11.93 2.54
N THR A 137 23.85 -12.24 2.13
CA THR A 137 23.28 -13.59 2.24
C THR A 137 23.94 -14.56 1.26
N GLN A 138 24.29 -14.10 0.05
CA GLN A 138 25.05 -14.89 -0.92
C GLN A 138 26.46 -15.19 -0.42
N PHE A 139 27.16 -14.19 0.14
CA PHE A 139 28.49 -14.38 0.73
C PHE A 139 28.45 -15.41 1.86
N LEU A 140 27.45 -15.32 2.74
CA LEU A 140 27.29 -16.28 3.83
C LEU A 140 27.04 -17.70 3.31
N CYS A 141 26.20 -17.87 2.27
CA CYS A 141 25.98 -19.17 1.64
C CYS A 141 27.28 -19.75 1.07
N GLU A 142 28.08 -18.95 0.36
CA GLU A 142 29.39 -19.38 -0.14
C GLU A 142 30.35 -19.76 0.99
N TYR A 143 30.33 -19.00 2.10
CA TYR A 143 31.14 -19.32 3.27
C TYR A 143 30.73 -20.65 3.92
N ILE A 144 29.43 -20.86 4.14
CA ILE A 144 28.89 -22.12 4.70
C ILE A 144 29.23 -23.31 3.80
N LYS A 145 29.11 -23.16 2.49
CA LYS A 145 29.52 -24.16 1.52
C LYS A 145 31.00 -24.50 1.64
N ARG A 146 31.88 -23.49 1.78
CA ARG A 146 33.34 -23.69 2.00
C ARG A 146 33.66 -24.41 3.31
N LEU A 147 32.81 -24.30 4.34
CA LEU A 147 32.92 -25.06 5.59
C LEU A 147 32.49 -26.54 5.44
N GLY A 148 32.12 -26.99 4.24
CA GLY A 148 31.77 -28.38 3.94
C GLY A 148 30.33 -28.74 4.31
N PHE A 149 29.43 -27.77 4.34
CA PHE A 149 27.99 -28.04 4.40
C PHE A 149 27.43 -28.24 3.00
N ASP A 150 26.48 -29.17 2.86
CA ASP A 150 25.81 -29.50 1.60
C ASP A 150 24.65 -28.56 1.28
N GLY A 151 24.16 -27.84 2.29
CA GLY A 151 23.00 -26.98 2.17
C GLY A 151 22.65 -26.21 3.42
N ILE A 152 21.57 -25.43 3.31
CA ILE A 152 21.00 -24.65 4.41
C ILE A 152 19.51 -24.95 4.55
N LYS A 153 18.99 -24.78 5.77
CA LYS A 153 17.57 -24.91 6.08
C LYS A 153 17.09 -23.64 6.77
N PHE A 154 15.96 -23.08 6.36
CA PHE A 154 15.40 -21.83 6.88
C PHE A 154 13.86 -21.84 6.85
N LYS A 155 13.22 -20.94 7.61
CA LYS A 155 11.76 -20.84 7.67
C LYS A 155 11.22 -20.25 6.36
N SER A 156 10.04 -20.68 5.92
CA SER A 156 9.41 -20.11 4.73
C SER A 156 8.81 -18.73 5.03
N ALA A 157 8.97 -17.80 4.10
CA ALA A 157 8.37 -16.46 4.14
C ALA A 157 6.85 -16.50 3.92
N VAL A 158 6.38 -17.51 3.20
CA VAL A 158 5.02 -17.62 2.66
C VAL A 158 4.21 -18.73 3.33
N SER A 159 4.82 -19.48 4.25
CA SER A 159 4.20 -20.58 4.98
C SER A 159 4.69 -20.57 6.42
N ALA A 160 3.81 -20.23 7.38
CA ALA A 160 4.15 -20.07 8.79
C ALA A 160 4.80 -21.31 9.44
N THR A 161 4.42 -22.51 8.99
CA THR A 161 4.99 -23.79 9.43
C THR A 161 5.95 -24.39 8.40
N GLY A 162 6.09 -23.73 7.24
CA GLY A 162 6.89 -24.20 6.13
C GLY A 162 8.38 -24.09 6.40
N THR A 163 9.13 -25.06 5.89
CA THR A 163 10.58 -25.08 5.98
C THR A 163 11.17 -25.27 4.59
N ASN A 164 12.04 -24.35 4.21
CA ASN A 164 12.80 -24.43 2.97
C ASN A 164 14.16 -25.07 3.23
N VAL A 165 14.62 -25.85 2.26
CA VAL A 165 15.96 -26.45 2.24
C VAL A 165 16.59 -26.11 0.90
N LEU A 166 17.79 -25.58 0.95
CA LEU A 166 18.59 -25.28 -0.23
C LEU A 166 19.81 -26.19 -0.25
N LEU A 167 20.10 -26.80 -1.40
CA LEU A 167 21.27 -27.66 -1.61
C LEU A 167 22.24 -27.00 -2.58
N PHE A 168 23.53 -26.96 -2.20
CA PHE A 168 24.56 -26.21 -2.91
C PHE A 168 25.17 -26.96 -4.10
N ASP A 169 25.22 -28.29 -4.04
CA ASP A 169 25.80 -29.11 -5.10
C ASP A 169 24.71 -29.80 -5.91
N VAL A 170 24.63 -29.43 -7.18
CA VAL A 170 23.66 -29.95 -8.15
C VAL A 170 24.31 -30.86 -9.19
N ASN A 171 25.62 -31.12 -9.07
CA ASN A 171 26.32 -32.02 -9.98
C ASN A 171 25.89 -33.47 -9.72
N ALA A 172 25.31 -34.10 -10.74
CA ALA A 172 24.76 -35.46 -10.67
C ALA A 172 25.73 -36.52 -10.11
N LYS A 173 27.05 -36.31 -10.20
CA LYS A 173 28.06 -37.24 -9.65
C LYS A 173 28.29 -37.05 -8.15
N THR A 174 28.18 -35.83 -7.64
CA THR A 174 28.63 -35.46 -6.29
C THR A 174 27.50 -35.03 -5.36
N ARG A 175 26.35 -34.62 -5.91
CA ARG A 175 25.17 -34.18 -5.14
C ARG A 175 24.69 -35.22 -4.13
N VAL A 176 24.17 -34.75 -3.01
CA VAL A 176 23.70 -35.62 -1.90
C VAL A 176 22.25 -36.12 -2.07
N TYR A 177 21.58 -35.75 -3.15
CA TYR A 177 20.15 -36.00 -3.35
C TYR A 177 19.85 -36.69 -4.69
N ASP A 178 18.66 -37.29 -4.77
CA ASP A 178 18.08 -37.75 -6.02
C ASP A 178 16.62 -37.33 -6.17
N ILE A 179 16.14 -37.29 -7.41
CA ILE A 179 14.76 -36.94 -7.75
C ILE A 179 13.97 -38.24 -7.94
N THR A 180 13.17 -38.59 -6.94
CA THR A 180 12.48 -39.89 -6.88
C THR A 180 11.07 -39.85 -7.48
N GLY A 181 10.50 -38.66 -7.69
CA GLY A 181 9.19 -38.50 -8.29
C GLY A 181 9.00 -37.13 -8.94
N SER A 182 8.03 -37.03 -9.84
CA SER A 182 7.55 -35.78 -10.40
C SER A 182 6.06 -35.89 -10.70
N LYS A 183 5.26 -34.95 -10.20
CA LYS A 183 3.80 -34.95 -10.33
C LYS A 183 3.29 -33.53 -10.58
N VAL A 184 2.19 -33.43 -11.31
CA VAL A 184 1.50 -32.16 -11.58
C VAL A 184 0.36 -31.96 -10.59
N TYR A 185 0.31 -30.78 -10.00
CA TYR A 185 -0.71 -30.35 -9.03
C TYR A 185 -1.42 -29.11 -9.54
N THR A 186 -2.69 -28.94 -9.15
CA THR A 186 -3.46 -27.72 -9.41
C THR A 186 -3.87 -27.08 -8.10
N VAL A 187 -3.80 -25.76 -8.03
CA VAL A 187 -4.28 -24.99 -6.87
C VAL A 187 -5.76 -24.67 -7.04
N ASN A 188 -6.59 -25.32 -6.23
CA ASN A 188 -8.05 -25.17 -6.30
C ASN A 188 -8.54 -23.93 -5.55
N THR A 189 -7.99 -23.66 -4.37
CA THR A 189 -8.32 -22.55 -3.47
C THR A 189 -7.04 -21.98 -2.85
N LEU A 190 -7.06 -20.71 -2.45
CA LEU A 190 -5.97 -20.05 -1.72
C LEU A 190 -6.58 -19.29 -0.54
N ASP A 191 -6.25 -19.72 0.67
CA ASP A 191 -6.68 -19.05 1.90
C ASP A 191 -5.71 -17.90 2.18
N ILE A 192 -6.23 -16.67 2.26
CA ILE A 192 -5.46 -15.46 2.53
C ILE A 192 -5.87 -14.94 3.90
N ASP A 193 -4.92 -14.90 4.83
CA ASP A 193 -5.07 -14.25 6.13
C ASP A 193 -4.64 -12.79 6.01
N ILE A 194 -5.51 -11.87 6.43
CA ILE A 194 -5.34 -10.43 6.26
C ILE A 194 -5.48 -9.77 7.63
N SER A 195 -4.44 -9.04 8.03
CA SER A 195 -4.48 -8.13 9.17
C SER A 195 -4.25 -6.70 8.71
N GLN A 196 -4.94 -5.76 9.34
CA GLN A 196 -4.73 -4.35 9.10
C GLN A 196 -3.49 -3.89 9.88
N VAL A 197 -2.42 -3.54 9.16
CA VAL A 197 -1.14 -3.12 9.76
C VAL A 197 -1.16 -1.64 10.19
N MET A 198 -1.95 -0.82 9.49
CA MET A 198 -2.25 0.54 9.90
C MET A 198 -3.75 0.77 9.75
N PRO A 199 -4.47 1.17 10.80
CA PRO A 199 -5.63 1.99 10.59
C PRO A 199 -5.12 3.24 9.88
N MET A 200 -5.41 3.37 8.59
CA MET A 200 -5.93 4.68 8.23
C MET A 200 -7.15 4.80 9.11
N GLU A 201 -7.04 5.61 10.16
CA GLU A 201 -8.18 6.39 10.55
C GLU A 201 -8.67 6.93 9.21
N ASN A 202 -9.76 6.35 8.68
CA ASN A 202 -10.75 7.23 8.13
C ASN A 202 -10.86 8.24 9.24
N GLU A 203 -10.40 9.47 9.01
CA GLU A 203 -10.87 10.57 9.84
C GLU A 203 -12.33 10.24 9.98
N ASP A 204 -12.71 9.83 11.19
CA ASP A 204 -14.09 9.62 11.48
C ASP A 204 -14.71 10.88 10.92
N LYS A 205 -15.81 10.74 10.19
CA LYS A 205 -16.73 11.85 10.12
C LYS A 205 -17.21 12.07 11.55
N GLU A 206 -16.30 12.56 12.42
CA GLU A 206 -16.62 13.29 13.61
C GLU A 206 -17.56 14.35 13.08
N GLN A 207 -18.79 14.17 13.53
CA GLN A 207 -19.93 15.05 13.36
C GLN A 207 -19.48 16.45 12.98
N PRO A 208 -19.99 17.04 11.89
CA PRO A 208 -19.41 18.23 11.25
C PRO A 208 -19.01 19.25 12.32
N GLN A 209 -17.72 19.27 12.67
CA GLN A 209 -17.25 20.16 13.73
C GLN A 209 -17.41 21.57 13.19
N MET A 210 -18.09 22.41 13.97
CA MET A 210 -18.33 23.81 13.64
C MET A 210 -17.02 24.47 13.24
N LEU A 211 -16.93 25.00 12.02
CA LEU A 211 -15.74 25.71 11.55
C LEU A 211 -15.81 27.16 12.01
N PHE A 212 -14.82 27.60 12.80
CA PHE A 212 -14.68 28.97 13.27
C PHE A 212 -13.50 29.66 12.56
N ILE A 213 -13.82 30.49 11.58
CA ILE A 213 -12.83 31.22 10.79
C ILE A 213 -12.59 32.59 11.42
N CYS A 214 -11.35 32.83 11.83
CA CYS A 214 -11.01 34.01 12.61
C CYS A 214 -9.67 34.62 12.21
N TYR A 215 -9.43 35.83 12.72
CA TYR A 215 -8.12 36.47 12.68
C TYR A 215 -7.69 36.76 14.13
N PRO A 216 -6.62 36.15 14.66
CA PRO A 216 -6.26 36.20 16.08
C PRO A 216 -6.08 37.61 16.64
N LYS A 217 -5.64 38.56 15.81
CA LYS A 217 -5.43 39.96 16.22
C LYS A 217 -6.71 40.82 16.18
N CYS A 218 -7.86 40.23 15.81
CA CYS A 218 -9.15 40.93 15.77
C CYS A 218 -9.87 40.82 17.12
N SER A 219 -10.19 41.96 17.74
CA SER A 219 -10.91 42.01 19.01
C SER A 219 -12.30 41.37 18.95
N THR A 220 -13.00 41.48 17.82
CA THR A 220 -14.30 40.82 17.61
C THR A 220 -14.17 39.30 17.52
N CYS A 221 -13.09 38.79 16.91
CA CYS A 221 -12.80 37.35 16.87
C CYS A 221 -12.46 36.81 18.26
N GLN A 222 -11.69 37.56 19.06
CA GLN A 222 -11.36 37.16 20.43
C GLN A 222 -12.61 37.09 21.32
N LYS A 223 -13.54 38.04 21.19
CA LYS A 223 -14.84 38.00 21.90
C LYS A 223 -15.68 36.78 21.49
N ALA A 224 -15.76 36.51 20.20
CA ALA A 224 -16.48 35.36 19.67
C ALA A 224 -15.89 34.03 20.14
N LYS A 225 -14.55 33.92 20.13
CA LYS A 225 -13.84 32.74 20.64
C LYS A 225 -14.18 32.48 22.10
N LYS A 226 -14.06 33.52 22.94
CA LYS A 226 -14.41 33.44 24.37
C LYS A 226 -15.86 32.99 24.59
N TRP A 227 -16.81 33.50 23.79
CA TRP A 227 -18.22 33.09 23.89
C TRP A 227 -18.42 31.61 23.56
N LEU A 228 -17.78 31.10 22.50
CA LEU A 228 -17.83 29.67 22.14
C LEU A 228 -17.25 28.78 23.25
N ASP A 229 -16.11 29.19 23.81
CA ASP A 229 -15.44 28.49 24.91
C ASP A 229 -16.33 28.48 26.19
N GLU A 230 -16.97 29.60 26.52
CA GLU A 230 -17.89 29.71 27.67
C GLU A 230 -19.14 28.83 27.54
N HIS A 231 -19.61 28.58 26.31
CA HIS A 231 -20.77 27.73 26.03
C HIS A 231 -20.39 26.26 25.77
N ASN A 232 -19.11 25.89 25.94
CA ASN A 232 -18.58 24.55 25.67
C ASN A 232 -18.88 24.03 24.25
N ILE A 233 -18.97 24.93 23.28
CA ILE A 233 -19.19 24.57 21.88
C ILE A 233 -17.85 24.14 21.29
N LYS A 234 -17.77 22.91 20.75
CA LYS A 234 -16.58 22.43 20.05
C LYS A 234 -16.53 23.01 18.64
N TYR A 235 -15.36 23.55 18.26
CA TYR A 235 -15.13 24.11 16.93
C TYR A 235 -13.70 23.87 16.45
N THR A 236 -13.53 23.88 15.13
CA THR A 236 -12.23 23.89 14.46
C THR A 236 -11.86 25.33 14.13
N GLU A 237 -10.81 25.86 14.75
CA GLU A 237 -10.32 27.21 14.46
C GLU A 237 -9.53 27.22 13.14
N ARG A 238 -9.85 28.15 12.23
CA ARG A 238 -9.12 28.36 10.99
C ARG A 238 -8.68 29.81 10.85
N HIS A 239 -7.39 30.02 10.58
CA HIS A 239 -6.82 31.34 10.38
C HIS A 239 -7.12 31.88 8.96
N ILE A 240 -7.96 32.92 8.86
CA ILE A 240 -8.50 33.38 7.57
C ILE A 240 -7.45 33.88 6.57
N VAL A 241 -6.27 34.29 7.03
CA VAL A 241 -5.21 34.85 6.16
C VAL A 241 -4.22 33.78 5.72
N GLU A 242 -4.02 32.75 6.56
CA GLU A 242 -3.09 31.66 6.24
C GLU A 242 -3.79 30.62 5.36
N VAL A 243 -5.05 30.34 5.70
CA VAL A 243 -5.94 29.47 4.94
C VAL A 243 -7.15 30.31 4.53
N ASN A 244 -7.03 30.98 3.39
CA ASN A 244 -8.09 31.80 2.84
C ASN A 244 -9.29 30.93 2.41
N PRO A 245 -10.53 31.32 2.72
CA PRO A 245 -11.72 30.74 2.10
C PRO A 245 -11.60 30.65 0.58
N THR A 246 -11.82 29.44 0.05
CA THR A 246 -11.81 29.18 -1.39
C THR A 246 -13.09 29.66 -2.06
N TYR A 247 -13.08 29.76 -3.40
CA TYR A 247 -14.26 30.12 -4.18
C TYR A 247 -15.43 29.16 -3.92
N ASP A 248 -15.17 27.85 -3.91
CA ASP A 248 -16.20 26.84 -3.72
C ASP A 248 -16.81 26.90 -2.31
N GLU A 249 -15.96 27.05 -1.29
CA GLU A 249 -16.40 27.25 0.09
C GLU A 249 -17.26 28.51 0.25
N LEU A 250 -16.82 29.65 -0.31
CA LEU A 250 -17.57 30.91 -0.22
C LEU A 250 -18.90 30.84 -0.97
N LYS A 251 -18.94 30.16 -2.13
CA LYS A 251 -20.17 29.95 -2.90
C LYS A 251 -21.16 29.10 -2.10
N GLU A 252 -20.68 28.04 -1.45
CA GLU A 252 -21.49 27.20 -0.58
C GLU A 252 -22.01 27.97 0.64
N TRP A 253 -21.14 28.69 1.35
CA TRP A 253 -21.52 29.43 2.55
C TRP A 253 -22.48 30.58 2.24
N TYR A 254 -22.29 31.26 1.11
CA TYR A 254 -23.23 32.26 0.62
C TYR A 254 -24.62 31.65 0.41
N GLY A 255 -24.71 30.54 -0.32
CA GLY A 255 -25.96 29.83 -0.59
C GLY A 255 -26.69 29.39 0.69
N LYS A 256 -25.93 28.95 1.71
CA LYS A 256 -26.48 28.52 3.00
C LYS A 256 -26.87 29.68 3.93
N SER A 257 -26.19 30.81 3.86
CA SER A 257 -26.38 31.92 4.81
C SER A 257 -27.72 32.66 4.68
N GLY A 258 -28.32 32.68 3.48
CA GLY A 258 -29.47 33.55 3.18
C GLY A 258 -29.17 35.05 3.32
N LEU A 259 -27.89 35.44 3.44
CA LEU A 259 -27.44 36.82 3.58
C LEU A 259 -27.08 37.41 2.22
N THR A 260 -27.12 38.73 2.10
CA THR A 260 -26.58 39.41 0.92
C THR A 260 -25.06 39.30 0.89
N LEU A 261 -24.48 39.09 -0.30
CA LEU A 261 -23.03 38.90 -0.47
C LEU A 261 -22.21 40.08 0.07
N LYS A 262 -22.77 41.30 0.04
CA LYS A 262 -22.19 42.49 0.67
C LYS A 262 -21.84 42.31 2.16
N LYS A 263 -22.58 41.47 2.89
CA LYS A 263 -22.31 41.20 4.33
C LYS A 263 -21.07 40.34 4.53
N PHE A 264 -20.64 39.56 3.53
CA PHE A 264 -19.40 38.79 3.58
C PHE A 264 -18.14 39.65 3.40
N PHE A 265 -18.28 40.89 2.93
CA PHE A 265 -17.15 41.81 2.84
C PHE A 265 -16.85 42.50 4.16
N ASN A 266 -15.55 42.61 4.48
CA ASN A 266 -15.04 43.41 5.57
C ASN A 266 -15.09 44.91 5.23
N THR A 267 -16.30 45.49 5.25
CA THR A 267 -16.56 46.89 4.90
C THR A 267 -15.77 47.92 5.72
N SER A 268 -15.31 47.54 6.91
CA SER A 268 -14.52 48.39 7.80
C SER A 268 -13.01 48.26 7.61
N GLY A 269 -12.56 47.25 6.84
CA GLY A 269 -11.14 46.97 6.60
C GLY A 269 -10.47 48.00 5.69
N LEU A 270 -9.16 48.20 5.88
CA LEU A 270 -8.35 49.11 5.05
C LEU A 270 -8.39 48.70 3.57
N LEU A 271 -8.22 47.42 3.29
CA LEU A 271 -8.22 46.88 1.93
C LEU A 271 -9.53 47.13 1.18
N TYR A 272 -10.68 47.10 1.86
CA TYR A 272 -11.98 47.41 1.26
C TYR A 272 -12.08 48.88 0.82
N LYS A 273 -11.50 49.79 1.63
CA LYS A 273 -11.46 51.23 1.34
C LYS A 273 -10.44 51.57 0.25
N GLU A 274 -9.25 50.99 0.32
CA GLU A 274 -8.16 51.17 -0.65
C GLU A 274 -8.59 50.75 -2.06
N MET A 275 -9.29 49.62 -2.18
CA MET A 275 -9.76 49.10 -3.47
C MET A 275 -11.03 49.80 -3.99
N GLN A 276 -11.59 50.74 -3.21
CA GLN A 276 -12.84 51.46 -3.51
C GLN A 276 -14.01 50.51 -3.80
N LEU A 277 -14.11 49.40 -3.05
CA LEU A 277 -15.09 48.34 -3.32
C LEU A 277 -16.53 48.79 -3.10
N LYS A 278 -16.75 49.85 -2.32
CA LYS A 278 -18.10 50.42 -2.12
C LYS A 278 -18.79 50.77 -3.44
N ASP A 279 -18.02 51.29 -4.40
CA ASP A 279 -18.55 51.79 -5.67
C ASP A 279 -18.50 50.71 -6.77
N LYS A 280 -17.59 49.73 -6.65
CA LYS A 280 -17.40 48.64 -7.63
C LYS A 280 -18.32 47.43 -7.42
N LEU A 281 -18.65 47.10 -6.17
CA LEU A 281 -19.49 45.93 -5.88
C LEU A 281 -20.88 45.98 -6.55
N PRO A 282 -21.59 47.12 -6.63
CA PRO A 282 -22.86 47.19 -7.34
C PRO A 282 -22.78 46.90 -8.85
N THR A 283 -21.59 47.04 -9.45
CA THR A 283 -21.35 46.81 -10.89
C THR A 283 -20.82 45.40 -11.20
N MET A 284 -20.46 44.63 -10.17
CA MET A 284 -19.92 43.27 -10.31
C MET A 284 -21.02 42.22 -10.17
N SER A 285 -20.93 41.16 -10.97
CA SER A 285 -21.75 39.96 -10.81
C SER A 285 -21.45 39.23 -9.49
N GLU A 286 -22.37 38.39 -9.04
CA GLU A 286 -22.18 37.60 -7.81
C GLU A 286 -20.93 36.69 -7.90
N GLU A 287 -20.68 36.09 -9.07
CA GLU A 287 -19.50 35.24 -9.28
C GLU A 287 -18.18 36.02 -9.15
N GLU A 288 -18.11 37.22 -9.73
CA GLU A 288 -16.93 38.09 -9.63
C GLU A 288 -16.69 38.55 -8.19
N GLN A 289 -17.76 38.81 -7.43
CA GLN A 289 -17.65 39.18 -6.02
C GLN A 289 -17.14 38.02 -5.16
N ILE A 290 -17.58 36.78 -5.42
CA ILE A 290 -17.09 35.58 -4.70
C ILE A 290 -15.62 35.31 -5.05
N GLN A 291 -15.25 35.43 -6.33
CA GLN A 291 -13.85 35.30 -6.75
C GLN A 291 -12.97 36.33 -6.07
N LEU A 292 -13.43 37.58 -5.97
CA LEU A 292 -12.71 38.64 -5.28
C LEU A 292 -12.49 38.32 -3.80
N LEU A 293 -13.51 37.81 -3.09
CA LEU A 293 -13.37 37.37 -1.70
C LEU A 293 -12.35 36.23 -1.56
N ALA A 294 -12.34 35.29 -2.51
CA ALA A 294 -11.40 34.17 -2.54
C ALA A 294 -9.95 34.57 -2.86
N THR A 295 -9.68 35.81 -3.31
CA THR A 295 -8.30 36.26 -3.56
C THR A 295 -7.56 36.63 -2.28
N ASN A 296 -8.25 37.15 -1.26
CA ASN A 296 -7.61 37.62 -0.04
C ASN A 296 -8.55 37.56 1.16
N GLY A 297 -8.20 36.73 2.15
CA GLY A 297 -8.99 36.53 3.36
C GLY A 297 -9.13 37.80 4.21
N MET A 298 -8.32 38.84 3.95
CA MET A 298 -8.51 40.13 4.60
C MET A 298 -9.79 40.86 4.15
N LEU A 299 -10.28 40.56 2.94
CA LEU A 299 -11.53 41.08 2.38
C LEU A 299 -12.77 40.43 2.99
N VAL A 300 -12.63 39.22 3.53
CA VAL A 300 -13.74 38.47 4.14
C VAL A 300 -14.04 39.01 5.54
N LYS A 301 -15.33 39.14 5.86
CA LYS A 301 -15.85 39.59 7.15
C LYS A 301 -15.63 38.51 8.21
N ARG A 302 -15.27 38.94 9.41
CA ARG A 302 -14.81 38.07 10.50
C ARG A 302 -15.47 38.48 11.81
N PRO A 303 -15.66 37.53 12.74
CA PRO A 303 -15.50 36.08 12.58
C PRO A 303 -16.55 35.48 11.62
N LEU A 304 -16.28 34.30 11.05
CA LEU A 304 -17.25 33.52 10.29
C LEU A 304 -17.40 32.14 10.95
N VAL A 305 -18.63 31.70 11.17
CA VAL A 305 -18.93 30.37 11.71
C VAL A 305 -19.71 29.58 10.68
N VAL A 306 -19.31 28.32 10.44
CA VAL A 306 -20.02 27.39 9.56
C VAL A 306 -20.30 26.11 10.35
N ASN A 307 -21.57 25.83 10.60
CA ASN A 307 -22.03 24.64 11.31
C ASN A 307 -23.11 23.93 10.49
N GLY A 308 -22.70 22.94 9.67
CA GLY A 308 -23.60 22.23 8.75
C GLY A 308 -24.26 23.17 7.74
N ASP A 309 -25.55 23.47 7.95
CA ASP A 309 -26.35 24.38 7.12
C ASP A 309 -26.42 25.81 7.66
N THR A 310 -25.87 26.06 8.86
CA THR A 310 -25.88 27.38 9.49
C THR A 310 -24.57 28.12 9.22
N VAL A 311 -24.67 29.32 8.64
CA VAL A 311 -23.52 30.21 8.40
C VAL A 311 -23.76 31.55 9.08
N LEU A 312 -22.89 31.93 10.01
CA LEU A 312 -22.96 33.21 10.74
C LEU A 312 -21.80 34.12 10.36
N VAL A 313 -22.11 35.35 9.97
CA VAL A 313 -21.13 36.35 9.51
C VAL A 313 -21.03 37.49 10.51
N GLY A 314 -19.87 37.60 11.16
CA GLY A 314 -19.63 38.53 12.26
C GLY A 314 -20.10 37.96 13.61
N PHE A 315 -19.79 38.69 14.68
CA PHE A 315 -20.21 38.30 16.04
C PHE A 315 -21.36 39.19 16.50
N LYS A 316 -22.50 38.56 16.78
CA LYS A 316 -23.61 39.16 17.53
C LYS A 316 -24.15 38.12 18.47
N GLU A 317 -24.04 38.39 19.77
CA GLU A 317 -24.37 37.45 20.83
C GLU A 317 -25.79 36.89 20.73
N ALA A 318 -26.79 37.75 20.52
CA ALA A 318 -28.19 37.31 20.36
C ALA A 318 -28.41 36.38 19.14
N GLU A 319 -27.70 36.65 18.03
CA GLU A 319 -27.81 35.87 16.79
C GLU A 319 -27.10 34.51 16.94
N TRP A 320 -25.97 34.49 17.65
CA TRP A 320 -25.23 33.27 17.95
C TRP A 320 -25.96 32.40 18.97
N ALA A 321 -26.55 32.99 20.00
CA ALA A 321 -27.35 32.29 21.00
C ALA A 321 -28.63 31.66 20.42
N GLU A 322 -29.26 32.27 19.42
CA GLU A 322 -30.44 31.69 18.75
C GLU A 322 -30.08 30.52 17.82
N LYS A 323 -28.89 30.57 17.19
CA LYS A 323 -28.51 29.67 16.10
C LYS A 323 -27.57 28.54 16.50
N LEU A 324 -26.85 28.68 17.62
CA LEU A 324 -25.83 27.74 18.07
C LEU A 324 -26.16 27.07 19.42
N ASN A 325 -27.31 27.39 20.02
CA ASN A 325 -27.80 26.86 21.30
C ASN A 325 -29.08 26.06 21.08
#